data_AF-A0A2V2GD73-F1
#
_entry.id   AF-A0A2V2GD73-F1
#
_cell.length_a   1.000
_cell.length_b   1.000
_cell.length_c   1.000
_cell.angle_alpha   90.00
_cell.angle_beta   90.00
_cell.angle_gamma   90.00
#
_symmetry.space_group_name_H-M   'P 1'
#
loop_
_entity.id
_entity.type
_entity.pdbx_description
1 polymer ?
#
loop_
_entity_poly.entity_id
_entity_poly.type
_entity_poly.pdbx_seq_one_letter_code
_entity_poly.pdbx_strand_id
1 'polypeptide(L)'
;MKDEKSTTFEQGGAIYTRSVSKSFRLLCHVLGAVLVVLGVLLALAFPPVGIVLVILGLLVFFKLSKREEIKFVSFARPTLAGCRTFGSWNEQVHRGAAQSDRFERALHDGIAIIGYNAKTGVATISGSTGNKYTTTLDYCSCEDFSKRSKPCKHIYLLASQMGFSGDDFYN
;
A
#
# COMPACT_ATOMS: atom_id res chain seq x y z
N MET A 1 -12.60 19.56 13.56
CA MET A 1 -11.82 18.49 12.90
C MET A 1 -12.68 17.98 11.74
N LYS A 2 -12.57 18.56 10.54
CA LYS A 2 -13.52 18.28 9.43
C LYS A 2 -13.14 16.98 8.72
N ASP A 3 -14.09 16.05 8.78
CA ASP A 3 -14.02 14.65 8.36
C ASP A 3 -13.35 14.47 7.01
N GLU A 4 -12.36 13.58 6.98
CA GLU A 4 -11.81 13.05 5.75
C GLU A 4 -12.92 12.23 5.07
N LYS A 5 -13.39 12.67 3.90
CA LYS A 5 -14.32 11.87 3.10
C LYS A 5 -13.53 10.72 2.48
N SER A 6 -13.21 9.72 3.29
CA SER A 6 -12.59 8.46 2.88
C SER A 6 -13.69 7.43 2.67
N THR A 7 -13.70 6.78 1.51
CA THR A 7 -14.59 5.66 1.24
C THR A 7 -13.78 4.37 1.36
N THR A 8 -14.23 3.46 2.22
CA THR A 8 -13.64 2.12 2.34
C THR A 8 -14.27 1.20 1.29
N PHE A 9 -13.46 0.37 0.65
CA PHE A 9 -13.93 -0.65 -0.29
C PHE A 9 -13.08 -1.91 -0.17
N GLU A 10 -13.69 -3.05 -0.46
CA GLU A 10 -13.02 -4.36 -0.48
C GLU A 10 -12.69 -4.75 -1.92
N GLN A 11 -11.51 -5.32 -2.14
CA GLN A 11 -11.12 -5.88 -3.41
C GLN A 11 -10.23 -7.11 -3.19
N GLY A 12 -10.73 -8.29 -3.58
CA GLY A 12 -10.00 -9.55 -3.49
C GLY A 12 -9.55 -9.91 -2.05
N GLY A 13 -10.44 -9.75 -1.06
CA GLY A 13 -10.15 -10.06 0.34
C GLY A 13 -9.26 -9.03 1.05
N ALA A 14 -8.94 -7.91 0.41
CA ALA A 14 -8.22 -6.80 1.02
C ALA A 14 -9.10 -5.55 1.10
N ILE A 15 -9.00 -4.84 2.23
CA ILE A 15 -9.72 -3.61 2.52
C ILE A 15 -8.81 -2.43 2.20
N TYR A 16 -9.36 -1.52 1.41
CA TYR A 16 -8.70 -0.30 0.98
C TYR A 16 -9.52 0.91 1.40
N THR A 17 -8.84 2.01 1.66
CA THR A 17 -9.47 3.33 1.78
C THR A 17 -9.09 4.17 0.57
N ARG A 18 -10.10 4.82 0.00
CA ARG A 18 -9.94 5.83 -1.04
C ARG A 18 -10.19 7.19 -0.42
N SER A 19 -9.21 8.07 -0.45
CA SER A 19 -9.40 9.45 -0.02
C SER A 19 -8.76 10.44 -1.00
N VAL A 20 -9.27 11.67 -1.01
CA VAL A 20 -8.67 12.75 -1.81
C VAL A 20 -7.69 13.50 -0.93
N SER A 21 -6.42 13.53 -1.34
CA SER A 21 -5.37 14.22 -0.60
C SER A 21 -5.67 15.73 -0.51
N LYS A 22 -5.93 16.22 0.71
CA LYS A 22 -6.21 17.64 0.98
C LYS A 22 -5.01 18.53 0.62
N SER A 23 -3.79 18.07 0.94
CA SER A 23 -2.56 18.80 0.64
C SER A 23 -2.32 18.92 -0.86
N PHE A 24 -2.53 17.83 -1.61
CA PHE A 24 -2.42 17.86 -3.08
C PHE A 24 -3.50 18.74 -3.72
N ARG A 25 -4.74 18.64 -3.24
CA ARG A 25 -5.85 19.51 -3.67
C ARG A 25 -5.53 20.99 -3.47
N LEU A 26 -5.02 21.35 -2.29
CA LEU A 26 -4.65 22.72 -1.95
C LEU A 26 -3.51 23.22 -2.85
N LEU A 27 -2.47 22.41 -3.06
CA LEU A 27 -1.37 22.72 -3.97
C LEU A 27 -1.86 23.01 -5.39
N CYS A 28 -2.71 22.14 -5.95
CA CYS A 28 -3.29 22.34 -7.28
C CYS A 28 -4.16 23.59 -7.36
N HIS A 29 -4.92 23.90 -6.29
CA HIS A 29 -5.72 25.13 -6.25
C HIS A 29 -4.85 26.39 -6.24
N VAL A 30 -3.79 26.42 -5.42
CA VAL A 30 -2.87 27.57 -5.34
C VAL A 30 -2.13 27.75 -6.67
N LEU A 31 -1.53 26.68 -7.20
CA LEU A 31 -0.82 26.72 -8.49
C LEU A 31 -1.75 27.11 -9.64
N GLY A 32 -2.95 26.53 -9.69
CA GLY A 32 -3.96 26.86 -10.69
C GLY A 32 -4.39 28.33 -10.63
N ALA A 33 -4.64 28.87 -9.43
CA ALA A 33 -5.00 30.27 -9.25
C ALA A 33 -3.88 31.23 -9.69
N VAL A 34 -2.62 30.92 -9.35
CA VAL A 34 -1.46 31.71 -9.77
C VAL A 34 -1.34 31.73 -11.30
N LEU A 35 -1.50 30.58 -11.96
CA LEU A 35 -1.46 30.48 -13.43
C LEU A 35 -2.58 31.27 -14.10
N VAL A 36 -3.80 31.26 -13.54
CA VAL A 36 -4.92 32.05 -14.05
C VAL A 36 -4.63 33.55 -13.92
N VAL A 37 -4.19 34.02 -12.76
CA VAL A 37 -3.89 35.45 -12.54
C VAL A 37 -2.77 35.91 -13.48
N LEU A 38 -1.68 35.14 -13.58
CA LEU A 38 -0.58 35.44 -14.48
C LEU A 38 -1.02 35.43 -15.96
N GLY A 39 -1.86 34.48 -16.35
CA GLY A 39 -2.42 34.39 -17.70
C GLY A 39 -3.29 35.58 -18.07
N VAL A 40 -4.14 36.06 -17.14
CA VAL A 40 -4.97 37.27 -17.34
C VAL A 40 -4.10 38.52 -17.52
N LEU A 41 -3.06 38.69 -16.70
CA LEU A 41 -2.13 39.81 -16.83
C LEU A 41 -1.39 39.78 -18.18
N LEU A 42 -0.91 38.61 -18.60
CA LEU A 42 -0.22 38.43 -19.88
C LEU A 42 -1.15 38.58 -21.09
N ALA A 43 -2.44 38.27 -20.96
CA ALA A 43 -3.39 38.43 -22.05
C ALA A 43 -3.55 39.89 -22.49
N LEU A 44 -3.25 40.85 -21.60
CA LEU A 44 -3.25 42.29 -21.92
C LEU A 44 -2.10 42.70 -22.84
N ALA A 45 -0.96 42.00 -22.78
CA ALA A 45 0.23 42.30 -23.56
C ALA A 45 0.41 41.35 -24.77
N PHE A 46 0.12 40.06 -24.57
CA PHE A 46 0.28 38.98 -25.54
C PHE A 46 -0.93 38.03 -25.44
N PRO A 47 -2.05 38.35 -26.10
CA PRO A 47 -3.31 37.59 -26.01
C PRO A 47 -3.19 36.07 -26.20
N PRO A 48 -2.48 35.54 -27.23
CA PRO A 48 -2.44 34.09 -27.44
C PRO A 48 -1.72 33.36 -26.30
N VAL A 49 -0.67 33.95 -25.73
CA VAL A 49 0.10 33.36 -24.63
C VAL A 49 -0.70 33.41 -23.33
N GLY A 50 -1.35 34.54 -23.05
CA GLY A 50 -2.18 34.71 -21.86
C GLY A 50 -3.36 33.74 -21.81
N ILE A 51 -4.07 33.57 -22.92
CA ILE A 51 -5.23 32.65 -23.01
C ILE A 51 -4.81 31.20 -22.72
N VAL A 52 -3.67 30.74 -23.26
CA VAL A 52 -3.15 29.39 -23.02
C VAL A 52 -2.86 29.16 -21.53
N LEU A 53 -2.27 30.14 -20.85
CA LEU A 53 -1.98 30.05 -19.41
C LEU A 53 -3.24 30.01 -18.54
N VAL A 54 -4.27 30.76 -18.91
CA VAL A 54 -5.58 30.69 -18.22
C VAL A 54 -6.19 29.30 -18.35
N ILE A 55 -6.21 28.74 -19.57
CA ILE A 55 -6.73 27.37 -19.80
C ILE A 55 -5.93 26.35 -18.99
N LEU A 56 -4.60 26.44 -19.00
CA LEU A 56 -3.72 25.56 -18.23
C LEU A 56 -4.01 25.67 -16.73
N GLY A 57 -4.15 26.89 -16.21
CA GLY A 57 -4.47 27.15 -14.80
C GLY A 57 -5.81 26.55 -14.39
N LEU A 58 -6.85 26.67 -15.23
CA LEU A 58 -8.15 26.04 -14.98
C LEU A 58 -8.06 24.50 -15.02
N LEU A 59 -7.30 23.92 -15.95
CA LEU A 59 -7.09 22.47 -15.98
C LEU A 59 -6.38 21.97 -14.72
N VAL A 60 -5.35 22.66 -14.24
CA VAL A 60 -4.67 22.34 -12.98
C VAL A 60 -5.62 22.46 -11.79
N PHE A 61 -6.40 23.54 -11.75
CA PHE A 61 -7.35 23.82 -10.67
C PHE A 61 -8.45 22.76 -10.57
N PHE A 62 -9.03 22.34 -11.71
CA PHE A 62 -10.19 21.46 -11.73
C PHE A 62 -9.87 19.97 -11.90
N LYS A 63 -8.98 19.60 -12.83
CA LYS A 63 -8.71 18.19 -13.17
C LYS A 63 -7.69 17.57 -12.23
N LEU A 64 -6.58 18.25 -11.96
CA LEU A 64 -5.51 17.70 -11.13
C LEU A 64 -5.89 17.69 -9.64
N SER A 65 -6.70 18.64 -9.18
CA SER A 65 -7.21 18.72 -7.80
C SER A 65 -7.94 17.47 -7.29
N LYS A 66 -8.41 16.60 -8.19
CA LYS A 66 -9.17 15.38 -7.86
C LYS A 66 -8.32 14.10 -7.79
N ARG A 67 -7.00 14.18 -7.61
CA ARG A 67 -6.17 12.96 -7.46
C ARG A 67 -6.59 12.18 -6.21
N GLU A 68 -7.12 10.99 -6.43
CA GLU A 68 -7.49 10.03 -5.38
C GLU A 68 -6.26 9.22 -4.99
N GLU A 69 -6.10 8.98 -3.70
CA GLU A 69 -5.10 8.09 -3.13
C GLU A 69 -5.81 6.82 -2.63
N ILE A 70 -5.27 5.65 -2.96
CA ILE A 70 -5.75 4.36 -2.47
C ILE A 70 -4.73 3.84 -1.47
N LYS A 71 -5.15 3.61 -0.23
CA LYS A 71 -4.32 3.05 0.83
C LYS A 71 -4.86 1.70 1.26
N PHE A 72 -3.96 0.72 1.34
CA PHE A 72 -4.28 -0.56 1.98
C PHE A 72 -4.47 -0.33 3.48
N VAL A 73 -5.48 -0.99 4.05
CA VAL A 73 -5.79 -0.89 5.49
C VAL A 73 -5.52 -2.22 6.17
N SER A 74 -6.22 -3.26 5.72
CA SER A 74 -6.14 -4.59 6.31
C SER A 74 -6.69 -5.62 5.34
N PHE A 75 -6.52 -6.90 5.64
CA PHE A 75 -7.29 -7.93 4.95
C PHE A 75 -8.70 -7.99 5.53
N ALA A 76 -9.69 -8.24 4.67
CA ALA A 76 -10.99 -8.72 5.09
C ALA A 76 -10.75 -10.16 5.53
N ARG A 77 -10.58 -10.38 6.84
CA ARG A 77 -10.16 -11.67 7.42
C ARG A 77 -10.88 -12.84 6.75
N PRO A 78 -10.21 -13.62 5.89
CA PRO A 78 -10.76 -14.91 5.51
C PRO A 78 -10.50 -15.85 6.68
N THR A 79 -11.51 -16.62 7.06
CA THR A 79 -11.33 -17.78 7.94
C THR A 79 -10.62 -18.88 7.15
N LEU A 80 -9.31 -18.76 6.95
CA LEU A 80 -8.45 -19.85 6.44
C LEU A 80 -8.07 -20.84 7.56
N ALA A 81 -8.86 -20.88 8.63
CA ALA A 81 -8.64 -21.75 9.79
C ALA A 81 -8.66 -23.23 9.35
N GLY A 82 -7.62 -23.98 9.73
CA GLY A 82 -7.50 -25.42 9.47
C GLY A 82 -6.63 -25.81 8.27
N CYS A 83 -6.07 -24.86 7.53
CA CYS A 83 -5.03 -25.13 6.52
C CYS A 83 -3.65 -25.19 7.19
N ARG A 84 -2.97 -26.33 7.14
CA ARG A 84 -1.67 -26.55 7.83
C ARG A 84 -0.46 -25.87 7.16
N THR A 85 -0.68 -25.15 6.07
CA THR A 85 0.34 -24.47 5.29
C THR A 85 -0.30 -23.36 4.45
N PHE A 86 0.52 -22.46 3.92
CA PHE A 86 0.12 -21.44 2.96
C PHE A 86 0.98 -21.52 1.70
N GLY A 87 0.51 -20.89 0.62
CA GLY A 87 1.22 -20.90 -0.65
C GLY A 87 1.50 -22.33 -1.15
N SER A 88 2.68 -22.51 -1.74
CA SER A 88 3.18 -23.76 -2.30
C SER A 88 4.18 -24.46 -1.38
N TRP A 89 4.13 -24.15 -0.07
CA TRP A 89 5.04 -24.71 0.92
C TRP A 89 4.58 -26.08 1.41
N ASN A 90 5.53 -27.00 1.59
CA ASN A 90 5.29 -28.22 2.34
C ASN A 90 5.12 -27.88 3.83
N GLU A 91 4.08 -28.41 4.49
CA GLU A 91 3.81 -28.22 5.92
C GLU A 91 5.05 -28.40 6.82
N GLN A 92 5.92 -29.36 6.47
CA GLN A 92 7.14 -29.64 7.22
C GLN A 92 8.14 -28.46 7.22
N VAL A 93 8.06 -27.53 6.26
CA VAL A 93 8.97 -26.37 6.20
C VAL A 93 8.81 -25.44 7.38
N HIS A 94 7.63 -25.45 8.01
CA HIS A 94 7.30 -24.66 9.19
C HIS A 94 7.78 -25.35 10.47
N ARG A 95 7.99 -26.68 10.43
CA ARG A 95 8.40 -27.47 11.59
C ARG A 95 9.87 -27.22 11.92
N GLY A 96 10.13 -26.67 13.10
CA GLY A 96 11.47 -26.47 13.66
C GLY A 96 11.62 -25.13 14.40
N ALA A 97 12.38 -25.13 15.49
CA ALA A 97 12.54 -23.97 16.37
C ALA A 97 12.91 -22.69 15.61
N ALA A 98 13.85 -22.76 14.66
CA ALA A 98 14.26 -21.61 13.87
C ALA A 98 13.14 -21.00 13.00
N GLN A 99 12.09 -21.75 12.68
CA GLN A 99 10.93 -21.26 11.93
C GLN A 99 9.85 -20.72 12.87
N SER A 100 9.65 -21.34 14.02
CA SER A 100 8.84 -20.80 15.12
C SER A 100 9.34 -19.43 15.55
N ASP A 101 10.65 -19.26 15.77
CA ASP A 101 11.26 -17.96 16.09
C ASP A 101 11.02 -16.91 15.00
N ARG A 102 10.95 -17.33 13.72
CA ARG A 102 10.69 -16.41 12.60
C ARG A 102 9.22 -15.99 12.55
N PHE A 103 8.31 -16.90 12.89
CA PHE A 103 6.90 -16.59 13.03
C PHE A 103 6.67 -15.63 14.19
N GLU A 104 7.24 -15.90 15.38
CA GLU A 104 7.14 -14.98 16.52
C GLU A 104 7.70 -13.59 16.20
N ARG A 105 8.89 -13.52 15.59
CA ARG A 105 9.45 -12.24 15.14
C ARG A 105 8.56 -11.51 14.14
N ALA A 106 7.81 -12.22 13.31
CA ALA A 106 6.88 -11.58 12.39
C ALA A 106 5.79 -10.78 13.14
N LEU A 107 5.39 -11.25 14.33
CA LEU A 107 4.37 -10.63 15.17
C LEU A 107 4.94 -9.50 16.05
N HIS A 108 6.23 -9.54 16.38
CA HIS A 108 6.83 -8.66 17.39
C HIS A 108 7.89 -7.66 16.88
N ASP A 109 8.52 -7.87 15.70
CA ASP A 109 9.65 -7.04 15.21
C ASP A 109 9.24 -5.65 14.69
N GLY A 110 8.01 -5.18 14.92
CA GLY A 110 7.54 -3.88 14.44
C GLY A 110 7.54 -3.74 12.91
N ILE A 111 7.33 -4.85 12.20
CA ILE A 111 7.15 -4.87 10.75
C ILE A 111 5.67 -4.67 10.39
N ALA A 112 5.40 -4.07 9.22
CA ALA A 112 4.02 -3.75 8.82
C ALA A 112 3.80 -3.88 7.32
N ILE A 113 2.59 -4.31 6.93
CA ILE A 113 2.17 -4.33 5.52
C ILE A 113 1.69 -2.93 5.15
N ILE A 114 2.40 -2.28 4.23
CA ILE A 114 2.10 -0.91 3.79
C ILE A 114 1.37 -0.86 2.44
N GLY A 115 1.29 -1.99 1.76
CA GLY A 115 0.58 -2.11 0.48
C GLY A 115 0.32 -3.56 0.14
N TYR A 116 -0.78 -3.80 -0.58
CA TYR A 116 -1.14 -5.12 -1.08
C TYR A 116 -1.85 -4.98 -2.43
N ASN A 117 -1.47 -5.81 -3.39
CA ASN A 117 -2.14 -5.92 -4.68
C ASN A 117 -2.86 -7.26 -4.75
N ALA A 118 -4.19 -7.23 -4.57
CA ALA A 118 -5.02 -8.42 -4.59
C ALA A 118 -5.05 -9.16 -5.93
N LYS A 119 -4.74 -8.50 -7.05
CA LYS A 119 -4.70 -9.17 -8.37
C LYS A 119 -3.46 -10.05 -8.54
N THR A 120 -2.32 -9.61 -8.01
CA THR A 120 -1.04 -10.31 -8.16
C THR A 120 -0.64 -11.07 -6.90
N GLY A 121 -1.35 -10.87 -5.78
CA GLY A 121 -0.99 -11.43 -4.48
C GLY A 121 0.28 -10.84 -3.86
N VAL A 122 0.73 -9.68 -4.36
CA VAL A 122 2.00 -9.05 -3.95
C VAL A 122 1.76 -8.03 -2.85
N ALA A 123 2.39 -8.22 -1.71
CA ALA A 123 2.46 -7.30 -0.60
C ALA A 123 3.77 -6.49 -0.61
N THR A 124 3.69 -5.26 -0.10
CA THR A 124 4.86 -4.45 0.26
C THR A 124 4.93 -4.36 1.77
N ILE A 125 6.03 -4.84 2.34
CA ILE A 125 6.24 -4.92 3.79
C ILE A 125 7.36 -3.99 4.19
N SER A 126 7.11 -3.14 5.18
CA SER A 126 8.10 -2.31 5.84
C SER A 126 8.82 -3.13 6.91
N GLY A 127 10.14 -3.24 6.79
CA GLY A 127 11.02 -3.74 7.83
C GLY A 127 11.18 -2.77 8.99
N SER A 128 11.79 -3.24 10.09
CA SER A 128 12.04 -2.43 11.30
C SER A 128 12.95 -1.22 11.05
N THR A 129 13.89 -1.33 10.12
CA THR A 129 14.79 -0.24 9.69
C THR A 129 14.18 0.65 8.60
N GLY A 130 12.91 0.44 8.21
CA GLY A 130 12.23 1.19 7.15
C GLY A 130 12.49 0.70 5.73
N ASN A 131 13.28 -0.36 5.55
CA ASN A 131 13.46 -1.03 4.26
C ASN A 131 12.15 -1.63 3.76
N LYS A 132 11.89 -1.56 2.45
CA LYS A 132 10.67 -2.10 1.84
C LYS A 132 10.98 -3.41 1.12
N TYR A 133 10.19 -4.44 1.40
CA TYR A 133 10.33 -5.76 0.82
C TYR A 133 9.09 -6.15 0.03
N THR A 134 9.30 -6.62 -1.20
CA THR A 134 8.26 -7.22 -2.02
C THR A 134 8.05 -8.65 -1.56
N THR A 135 6.84 -8.98 -1.12
CA THR A 135 6.54 -10.26 -0.46
C THR A 135 5.24 -10.85 -1.02
N THR A 136 5.26 -12.11 -1.41
CA THR A 136 4.09 -12.94 -1.67
C THR A 136 4.06 -14.07 -0.63
N LEU A 137 3.07 -14.97 -0.69
CA LEU A 137 3.08 -16.16 0.17
C LEU A 137 4.23 -17.12 -0.16
N ASP A 138 4.81 -17.05 -1.35
CA ASP A 138 5.84 -17.98 -1.85
C ASP A 138 7.24 -17.35 -2.00
N TYR A 139 7.32 -16.03 -1.96
CA TYR A 139 8.55 -15.30 -2.28
C TYR A 139 8.71 -14.05 -1.41
N CYS A 140 9.94 -13.72 -1.06
CA CYS A 140 10.27 -12.43 -0.48
C CYS A 140 11.59 -11.89 -1.01
N SER A 141 11.66 -10.59 -1.28
CA SER A 141 12.89 -9.92 -1.74
C SER A 141 13.92 -9.66 -0.62
N CYS A 142 13.73 -10.21 0.58
CA CYS A 142 14.64 -10.02 1.70
C CYS A 142 15.85 -10.97 1.65
N GLU A 143 16.93 -10.59 2.33
CA GLU A 143 18.17 -11.36 2.36
C GLU A 143 18.02 -12.73 3.06
N ASP A 144 17.20 -12.85 4.12
CA ASP A 144 16.95 -14.13 4.80
C ASP A 144 16.30 -15.15 3.85
N PHE A 145 15.36 -14.68 3.01
CA PHE A 145 14.76 -15.52 1.98
C PHE A 145 15.78 -15.88 0.89
N SER A 146 16.53 -14.90 0.38
CA SER A 146 17.54 -15.15 -0.66
C SER A 146 18.60 -16.17 -0.25
N LYS A 147 18.96 -16.25 1.04
CA LYS A 147 19.97 -17.19 1.54
C LYS A 147 19.41 -18.58 1.82
N ARG A 148 18.15 -18.69 2.24
CA ARG A 148 17.58 -19.93 2.79
C ARG A 148 16.52 -20.56 1.90
N SER A 149 15.90 -19.79 1.02
CA SER A 149 14.75 -20.20 0.19
C SER A 149 13.64 -20.85 1.01
N LYS A 150 13.38 -20.30 2.20
CA LYS A 150 12.37 -20.75 3.17
C LYS A 150 11.52 -19.57 3.62
N PRO A 151 10.31 -19.80 4.16
CA PRO A 151 9.48 -18.74 4.72
C PRO A 151 10.28 -17.88 5.71
N CYS A 152 10.32 -16.58 5.43
CA CYS A 152 10.94 -15.58 6.29
C CYS A 152 9.86 -14.87 7.12
N LYS A 153 10.28 -14.01 8.06
CA LYS A 153 9.35 -13.26 8.90
C LYS A 153 8.33 -12.41 8.12
N HIS A 154 8.70 -11.87 6.96
CA HIS A 154 7.79 -11.07 6.14
C HIS A 154 6.67 -11.92 5.52
N ILE A 155 6.99 -13.15 5.09
CA ILE A 155 6.00 -14.08 4.55
C ILE A 155 5.05 -14.52 5.66
N TYR A 156 5.57 -14.80 6.86
CA TYR A 156 4.75 -15.13 8.03
C TYR A 156 3.84 -13.98 8.46
N LEU A 157 4.29 -12.73 8.40
CA LEU A 157 3.43 -11.57 8.66
C LEU A 157 2.26 -11.54 7.66
N LEU A 158 2.55 -11.73 6.37
CA LEU A 158 1.52 -11.75 5.33
C LEU A 158 0.51 -12.87 5.56
N ALA A 159 0.98 -14.08 5.83
CA ALA A 159 0.13 -15.23 6.14
C ALA A 159 -0.73 -14.96 7.39
N SER A 160 -0.14 -14.40 8.45
CA SER A 160 -0.88 -14.09 9.68
C SER A 160 -2.01 -13.09 9.44
N GLN A 161 -1.76 -12.07 8.64
CA GLN A 161 -2.78 -11.09 8.28
C GLN A 161 -3.89 -11.67 7.39
N MET A 162 -3.62 -12.76 6.67
CA MET A 162 -4.60 -13.53 5.91
C MET A 162 -5.33 -14.59 6.75
N GLY A 163 -5.07 -14.69 8.06
CA GLY A 163 -5.80 -15.57 8.98
C GLY A 163 -5.08 -16.85 9.38
N PHE A 164 -3.83 -17.07 8.94
CA PHE A 164 -3.03 -18.19 9.43
C PHE A 164 -2.46 -17.89 10.83
N SER A 165 -2.41 -18.91 11.69
CA SER A 165 -1.94 -18.79 13.06
C SER A 165 -0.81 -19.79 13.35
N GLY A 166 -0.10 -19.58 14.47
CA GLY A 166 0.89 -20.56 14.93
C GLY A 166 0.27 -21.94 15.18
N ASP A 167 -1.00 -21.96 15.62
CA ASP A 167 -1.75 -23.19 15.83
C ASP A 167 -1.95 -24.00 14.55
N ASP A 168 -2.01 -23.34 13.39
CA ASP A 168 -2.13 -24.03 12.10
C ASP A 168 -0.80 -24.71 11.68
N PHE A 169 0.35 -24.24 12.17
CA PHE A 169 1.67 -24.71 11.78
C PHE A 169 2.34 -25.67 12.76
N TYR A 170 1.99 -25.55 14.05
CA TYR A 170 2.72 -26.19 15.16
C TYR A 170 1.89 -27.21 15.95
N ASN A 171 0.58 -27.33 15.70
CA ASN A 171 -0.28 -28.40 16.25
C ASN A 171 -0.38 -29.61 15.31
#